data_AF-A0A954C6J9-F1
#
_entry.id   AF-A0A954C6J9-F1
#
_cell.length_a   1.000
_cell.length_b   1.000
_cell.length_c   1.000
_cell.angle_alpha   90.00
_cell.angle_beta   90.00
_cell.angle_gamma   90.00
#
_symmetry.space_group_name_H-M   'P 1'
#
loop_
_entity.id
_entity.type
_entity.pdbx_description
1 polymer ?
#
loop_
_entity_poly.entity_id
_entity_poly.type
_entity_poly.pdbx_seq_one_letter_code
_entity_poly.pdbx_strand_id
1 'polypeptide(L)'
;MFRTVSLLALIAVGVALSQDSQPTSKPAAAKSVMDRLREETLNLDVMDQPLSELLALVAQTTKLNVVLGPSCPADAELSLSVQDLSVKATLDLIGSSVKPKLTWSLVDDLVVHVHPATAKAPHRPKLDAAWLEKHGARTLEANFPDTALSDVAEFLQALFGVQCTVDDALLDAPVNLSLSAVPLPTFLTLLAEQVGASWSVQDGVVHLAPAK
;
A
#
# COMPACT_ATOMS: atom_id res chain seq x y z
N MET A 1 47.29 31.56 -5.13
CA MET A 1 46.51 31.33 -6.36
C MET A 1 46.01 29.89 -6.33
N PHE A 2 44.78 29.66 -5.86
CA PHE A 2 44.15 28.33 -5.87
C PHE A 2 43.08 28.33 -6.95
N ARG A 3 43.17 27.39 -7.89
CA ARG A 3 42.15 27.16 -8.93
C ARG A 3 41.19 26.10 -8.42
N THR A 4 39.97 26.51 -8.10
CA THR A 4 38.83 25.64 -7.85
C THR A 4 38.30 25.16 -9.21
N VAL A 5 38.27 23.85 -9.44
CA VAL A 5 37.67 23.24 -10.62
C VAL A 5 36.29 22.74 -10.21
N SER A 6 35.24 23.46 -10.61
CA SER A 6 33.85 22.98 -10.53
C SER A 6 33.60 21.99 -11.65
N LEU A 7 33.29 20.73 -11.31
CA LEU A 7 32.75 19.74 -12.24
C LEU A 7 31.22 19.77 -12.08
N LEU A 8 30.52 20.39 -13.03
CA LEU A 8 29.07 20.33 -13.15
C LEU A 8 28.75 19.30 -14.24
N ALA A 9 28.31 18.12 -13.82
CA ALA A 9 27.81 17.09 -14.73
C ALA A 9 26.38 17.46 -15.16
N LEU A 10 26.21 17.75 -16.44
CA LEU A 10 24.93 18.04 -17.08
C LEU A 10 24.29 16.69 -17.45
N ILE A 11 23.26 16.25 -16.72
CA ILE A 11 22.44 15.08 -17.13
C ILE A 11 21.35 15.61 -18.06
N ALA A 12 21.52 15.36 -19.36
CA ALA A 12 20.52 15.65 -20.38
C ALA A 12 19.50 14.50 -20.44
N VAL A 13 18.35 14.66 -19.78
CA VAL A 13 17.20 13.76 -19.97
C VAL A 13 16.42 14.24 -21.20
N GLY A 14 16.58 13.52 -22.31
CA GLY A 14 15.81 13.74 -23.53
C GLY A 14 14.40 13.16 -23.39
N VAL A 15 13.42 13.98 -23.02
CA VAL A 15 11.99 13.62 -23.06
C VAL A 15 11.47 13.91 -24.46
N ALA A 16 11.28 12.86 -25.27
CA ALA A 16 10.61 12.95 -26.55
C ALA A 16 9.08 12.99 -26.34
N LEU A 17 8.50 14.20 -26.32
CA LEU A 17 7.04 14.40 -26.35
C LEU A 17 6.54 14.19 -27.79
N SER A 18 6.05 12.99 -28.09
CA SER A 18 5.21 12.75 -29.27
C SER A 18 3.76 13.10 -28.92
N GLN A 19 3.27 14.21 -29.46
CA GLN A 19 1.84 14.50 -29.56
C GLN A 19 1.36 13.96 -30.91
N ASP A 20 0.51 12.93 -30.91
CA ASP A 20 -0.66 12.91 -31.79
C ASP A 20 -1.62 11.75 -31.48
N SER A 21 -2.89 11.99 -31.84
CA SER A 21 -3.99 11.02 -32.01
C SER A 21 -4.74 10.51 -30.76
N GLN A 22 -5.94 11.06 -30.54
CA GLN A 22 -6.99 10.45 -29.73
C GLN A 22 -7.52 9.17 -30.39
N PRO A 23 -7.53 8.00 -29.72
CA PRO A 23 -8.36 6.88 -30.12
C PRO A 23 -9.68 6.91 -29.32
N THR A 24 -10.80 6.93 -30.05
CA THR A 24 -12.13 6.63 -29.53
C THR A 24 -12.25 5.12 -29.27
N SER A 25 -11.58 4.62 -28.23
CA SER A 25 -11.72 3.24 -27.78
C SER A 25 -12.55 3.16 -26.50
N LYS A 26 -13.56 2.29 -26.54
CA LYS A 26 -14.28 1.67 -25.42
C LYS A 26 -13.34 1.53 -24.19
N PRO A 27 -13.75 1.92 -22.97
CA PRO A 27 -12.85 1.89 -21.82
C PRO A 27 -12.36 0.46 -21.61
N ALA A 28 -11.07 0.24 -21.88
CA ALA A 28 -10.39 -0.98 -21.48
C ALA A 28 -10.50 -1.06 -19.96
N ALA A 29 -10.90 -2.21 -19.43
CA ALA A 29 -10.91 -2.45 -17.99
C ALA A 29 -9.59 -1.97 -17.39
N ALA A 30 -9.65 -1.15 -16.34
CA ALA A 30 -8.46 -0.64 -15.68
C ALA A 30 -7.60 -1.85 -15.26
N LYS A 31 -6.44 -2.03 -15.91
CA LYS A 31 -5.50 -3.07 -15.52
C LYS A 31 -5.08 -2.80 -14.07
N SER A 32 -5.11 -3.83 -13.23
CA SER A 32 -4.61 -3.74 -11.86
C SER A 32 -3.20 -3.17 -11.87
N VAL A 33 -2.85 -2.35 -10.87
CA VAL A 33 -1.51 -1.77 -10.80
C VAL A 33 -0.43 -2.85 -10.73
N MET A 34 -0.73 -4.01 -10.15
CA MET A 34 0.18 -5.16 -10.20
C MET A 34 0.49 -5.64 -11.62
N ASP A 35 -0.49 -5.63 -12.51
CA ASP A 35 -0.27 -6.02 -13.91
C ASP A 35 0.56 -4.95 -14.61
N ARG A 36 0.32 -3.67 -14.32
CA ARG A 36 1.16 -2.57 -14.83
C ARG A 36 2.61 -2.71 -14.38
N LEU A 37 2.86 -3.01 -13.10
CA LEU A 37 4.22 -3.20 -12.55
C LEU A 37 4.96 -4.41 -13.15
N ARG A 38 4.23 -5.41 -13.65
CA ARG A 38 4.82 -6.59 -14.29
C ARG A 38 5.10 -6.37 -15.78
N GLU A 39 4.29 -5.57 -16.44
CA GLU A 39 4.41 -5.28 -17.89
C GLU A 39 5.36 -4.11 -18.18
N GLU A 40 5.35 -3.07 -17.35
CA GLU A 40 6.18 -1.88 -17.54
C GLU A 40 7.65 -2.20 -17.24
N THR A 41 8.56 -1.82 -18.15
CA THR A 41 10.00 -2.06 -18.02
C THR A 41 10.75 -0.76 -17.72
N LEU A 42 11.85 -0.90 -16.98
CA LEU A 42 12.73 0.19 -16.57
C LEU A 42 14.15 -0.07 -17.06
N ASN A 43 14.80 1.01 -17.45
CA ASN A 43 16.23 1.08 -17.67
C ASN A 43 16.80 2.05 -16.64
N LEU A 44 17.63 1.55 -15.73
CA LEU A 44 18.27 2.36 -14.69
C LEU A 44 19.74 2.00 -14.66
N ASP A 45 20.58 3.02 -14.71
CA ASP A 45 22.02 2.89 -14.52
C ASP A 45 22.43 3.93 -13.48
N VAL A 46 22.56 3.48 -12.24
CA VAL A 46 22.86 4.32 -11.08
C VAL A 46 24.09 3.77 -10.38
N MET A 47 24.94 4.68 -9.91
CA MET A 47 26.17 4.34 -9.21
C MET A 47 26.22 5.12 -7.90
N ASP A 48 26.38 4.39 -6.80
CA ASP A 48 26.52 4.90 -5.44
C ASP A 48 25.44 5.91 -5.05
N GLN A 49 24.19 5.63 -5.44
CA GLN A 49 23.06 6.53 -5.19
C GLN A 49 22.31 6.11 -3.91
N PRO A 50 21.89 7.06 -3.05
CA PRO A 50 21.07 6.75 -1.89
C PRO A 50 19.77 6.04 -2.27
N LEU A 51 19.38 5.03 -1.49
CA LEU A 51 18.15 4.26 -1.69
C LEU A 51 16.91 5.15 -1.80
N SER A 52 16.84 6.22 -1.00
CA SER A 52 15.73 7.17 -1.03
C SER A 52 15.59 7.88 -2.38
N GLU A 53 16.70 8.31 -2.96
CA GLU A 53 16.71 8.97 -4.28
C GLU A 53 16.43 7.98 -5.41
N LEU A 54 16.98 6.76 -5.33
CA LEU A 54 16.70 5.70 -6.29
C LEU A 54 15.20 5.35 -6.31
N LEU A 55 14.58 5.25 -5.14
CA LEU A 55 13.14 4.98 -5.03
C LEU A 55 12.29 6.17 -5.47
N ALA A 56 12.73 7.40 -5.23
CA ALA A 56 12.08 8.59 -5.77
C ALA A 56 12.14 8.63 -7.32
N LEU A 57 13.26 8.21 -7.91
CA LEU A 57 13.42 8.09 -9.36
C LEU A 57 12.48 7.02 -9.94
N VAL A 58 12.39 5.85 -9.31
CA VAL A 58 11.43 4.80 -9.70
C VAL A 58 10.00 5.31 -9.58
N ALA A 59 9.65 5.95 -8.45
CA ALA A 59 8.34 6.54 -8.21
C ALA A 59 7.96 7.56 -9.30
N GLN A 60 8.88 8.46 -9.64
CA GLN A 60 8.67 9.48 -10.67
C GLN A 60 8.49 8.87 -12.05
N THR A 61 9.29 7.86 -12.40
CA THR A 61 9.25 7.22 -13.72
C THR A 61 7.97 6.42 -13.93
N THR A 62 7.53 5.71 -12.90
CA THR A 62 6.38 4.77 -12.94
C THR A 62 5.07 5.37 -12.43
N LYS A 63 5.11 6.64 -12.00
CA LYS A 63 4.00 7.36 -11.35
C LYS A 63 3.42 6.60 -10.16
N LEU A 64 4.28 5.92 -9.40
CA LEU A 64 3.91 5.26 -8.15
C LEU A 64 4.11 6.23 -6.99
N ASN A 65 3.32 6.06 -5.94
CA ASN A 65 3.59 6.67 -4.66
C ASN A 65 4.43 5.69 -3.84
N VAL A 66 5.64 6.07 -3.45
CA VAL A 66 6.53 5.18 -2.68
C VAL A 66 6.68 5.76 -1.28
N VAL A 67 6.31 4.96 -0.28
CA VAL A 67 6.39 5.35 1.13
C VAL A 67 7.43 4.49 1.83
N LEU A 68 8.48 5.15 2.31
CA LEU A 68 9.54 4.49 3.06
C LEU A 68 9.08 4.25 4.50
N GLY A 69 9.19 3.00 4.97
CA GLY A 69 8.97 2.70 6.38
C GLY A 69 10.04 3.33 7.28
N PRO A 70 9.75 3.59 8.57
CA PRO A 70 10.67 4.26 9.49
C PRO A 70 11.97 3.48 9.76
N SER A 71 12.01 2.19 9.44
CA SER A 71 13.19 1.33 9.58
C SER A 71 13.90 1.05 8.25
N CYS A 72 13.51 1.75 7.18
CA CYS A 72 14.18 1.65 5.89
C CYS A 72 15.51 2.41 5.93
N PRO A 73 16.64 1.82 5.50
CA PRO A 73 17.92 2.51 5.45
C PRO A 73 17.97 3.46 4.25
N ALA A 74 17.29 4.60 4.36
CA ALA A 74 17.12 5.58 3.28
C ALA A 74 18.43 6.10 2.67
N ASP A 75 19.50 6.13 3.46
CA ASP A 75 20.84 6.60 3.08
C ASP A 75 21.75 5.47 2.58
N ALA A 76 21.25 4.23 2.44
CA ALA A 76 22.04 3.14 1.91
C ALA A 76 22.37 3.39 0.43
N GLU A 77 23.65 3.46 0.10
CA GLU A 77 24.13 3.65 -1.27
C GLU A 77 24.02 2.35 -2.06
N LEU A 78 23.50 2.45 -3.28
CA LEU A 78 23.30 1.35 -4.20
C LEU A 78 23.88 1.68 -5.57
N SER A 79 24.58 0.71 -6.12
CA SER A 79 24.98 0.67 -7.52
C SER A 79 24.14 -0.39 -8.22
N LEU A 80 23.36 0.03 -9.22
CA LEU A 80 22.39 -0.81 -9.92
C LEU A 80 22.40 -0.47 -11.40
N SER A 81 22.63 -1.49 -12.24
CA SER A 81 22.49 -1.38 -13.68
C SER A 81 21.47 -2.42 -14.14
N VAL A 82 20.29 -1.96 -14.55
CA VAL A 82 19.19 -2.79 -15.07
C VAL A 82 18.78 -2.27 -16.44
N GLN A 83 18.58 -3.21 -17.37
CA GLN A 83 18.09 -2.93 -18.71
C GLN A 83 16.91 -3.85 -18.99
N ASP A 84 15.84 -3.26 -19.51
CA ASP A 84 14.60 -3.93 -19.92
C ASP A 84 14.03 -4.88 -18.85
N LEU A 85 14.06 -4.43 -17.60
CA LEU A 85 13.62 -5.23 -16.46
C LEU A 85 12.28 -4.68 -15.96
N SER A 86 11.32 -5.54 -15.62
CA SER A 86 10.01 -5.06 -15.16
C SER A 86 10.14 -4.22 -13.89
N VAL A 87 9.23 -3.27 -13.66
CA VAL A 87 9.22 -2.43 -12.45
C VAL A 87 9.22 -3.33 -11.20
N LYS A 88 8.38 -4.36 -11.18
CA LYS A 88 8.34 -5.33 -10.08
C LYS A 88 9.70 -6.00 -9.86
N ALA A 89 10.32 -6.52 -10.93
CA ALA A 89 11.61 -7.18 -10.80
C ALA A 89 12.71 -6.19 -10.37
N THR A 90 12.60 -4.92 -10.76
CA THR A 90 13.53 -3.85 -10.38
C THR A 90 13.43 -3.56 -8.89
N LEU A 91 12.20 -3.44 -8.37
CA LEU A 91 11.94 -3.31 -6.93
C LEU A 91 12.44 -4.55 -6.17
N ASP A 92 12.14 -5.77 -6.63
CA ASP A 92 12.62 -7.00 -6.01
C ASP A 92 14.16 -7.06 -5.94
N LEU A 93 14.85 -6.58 -6.99
CA LEU A 93 16.31 -6.50 -7.05
C LEU A 93 16.85 -5.47 -6.07
N ILE A 94 16.30 -4.25 -6.04
CA ILE A 94 16.66 -3.21 -5.05
C ILE A 94 16.51 -3.77 -3.63
N GLY A 95 15.40 -4.45 -3.35
CA GLY A 95 15.10 -4.98 -2.01
C GLY A 95 16.03 -6.12 -1.61
N SER A 96 16.52 -6.88 -2.59
CA SER A 96 17.50 -7.95 -2.36
C SER A 96 18.92 -7.43 -2.16
N SER A 97 19.26 -6.27 -2.74
CA SER A 97 20.58 -5.64 -2.68
C SER A 97 20.84 -4.88 -1.36
N VAL A 98 19.79 -4.44 -0.68
CA VAL A 98 19.89 -3.72 0.60
C VAL A 98 19.98 -4.69 1.78
N LYS A 99 20.73 -4.32 2.83
CA LYS A 99 20.78 -5.02 4.12
C LYS A 99 20.29 -4.09 5.24
N PRO A 100 19.27 -4.48 6.02
CA PRO A 100 18.42 -5.68 5.88
C PRO A 100 17.67 -5.70 4.53
N LYS A 101 17.37 -6.92 4.02
CA LYS A 101 16.57 -7.10 2.79
C LYS A 101 15.28 -6.29 2.90
N LEU A 102 14.73 -5.79 1.82
CA LEU A 102 13.48 -5.05 1.83
C LEU A 102 12.34 -5.89 1.23
N THR A 103 11.15 -5.74 1.77
CA THR A 103 9.90 -6.30 1.25
C THR A 103 8.95 -5.17 0.91
N TRP A 104 8.12 -5.41 -0.11
CA TRP A 104 7.20 -4.44 -0.68
C TRP A 104 5.76 -4.92 -0.47
N SER A 105 4.86 -4.02 -0.08
CA SER A 105 3.42 -4.27 -0.13
C SER A 105 2.72 -3.12 -0.84
N LEU A 106 1.75 -3.45 -1.69
CA LEU A 106 0.84 -2.48 -2.28
C LEU A 106 -0.30 -2.19 -1.31
N VAL A 107 -0.56 -0.91 -1.10
CA VAL A 107 -1.71 -0.39 -0.37
C VAL A 107 -2.41 0.58 -1.32
N ASP A 108 -3.72 0.38 -1.49
CA ASP A 108 -4.62 1.22 -2.29
C ASP A 108 -4.14 1.44 -3.74
N ASP A 109 -3.66 0.36 -4.37
CA ASP A 109 -3.17 0.30 -5.75
C ASP A 109 -2.03 1.27 -6.12
N LEU A 110 -1.57 2.16 -5.23
CA LEU A 110 -0.61 3.19 -5.60
C LEU A 110 0.56 3.33 -4.62
N VAL A 111 0.46 2.78 -3.41
CA VAL A 111 1.44 2.98 -2.34
C VAL A 111 2.30 1.73 -2.15
N VAL A 112 3.60 1.85 -2.37
CA VAL A 112 4.57 0.78 -2.07
C VAL A 112 5.20 1.05 -0.70
N HIS A 113 4.90 0.20 0.27
CA HIS A 113 5.54 0.24 1.60
C HIS A 113 6.82 -0.59 1.63
N VAL A 114 7.91 0.03 2.07
CA VAL A 114 9.23 -0.61 2.17
C VAL A 114 9.54 -0.98 3.61
N HIS A 115 9.67 -2.27 3.89
CA HIS A 115 9.99 -2.79 5.21
C HIS A 115 11.25 -3.65 5.18
N PRO A 116 12.13 -3.61 6.19
CA PRO A 116 13.17 -4.61 6.32
C PRO A 116 12.54 -6.00 6.50
N ALA A 117 13.02 -7.02 5.80
CA ALA A 117 12.55 -8.41 5.84
C ALA A 117 12.73 -9.06 7.22
N THR A 118 13.57 -8.45 8.06
CA THR A 118 13.73 -8.81 9.48
C THR A 118 12.79 -8.06 10.41
N ALA A 119 12.09 -7.01 9.94
CA ALA A 119 10.87 -6.61 10.61
C ALA A 119 9.92 -7.79 10.41
N LYS A 120 9.71 -8.57 11.48
CA LYS A 120 8.50 -9.37 11.63
C LYS A 120 7.38 -8.52 11.05
N ALA A 121 6.68 -9.02 10.03
CA ALA A 121 5.48 -8.37 9.49
C ALA A 121 4.76 -7.74 10.68
N PRO A 122 4.59 -6.40 10.68
CA PRO A 122 4.37 -5.60 11.89
C PRO A 122 3.44 -6.37 12.79
N HIS A 123 3.88 -6.79 13.99
CA HIS A 123 3.21 -7.82 14.79
C HIS A 123 1.71 -7.53 14.82
N ARG A 124 0.97 -8.16 13.89
CA ARG A 124 -0.43 -7.88 13.70
C ARG A 124 -1.06 -8.62 14.86
N PRO A 125 -1.70 -7.93 15.80
CA PRO A 125 -2.30 -8.62 16.92
C PRO A 125 -3.26 -9.65 16.34
N LYS A 126 -3.10 -10.92 16.73
CA LYS A 126 -4.15 -11.88 16.46
C LYS A 126 -5.37 -11.38 17.20
N LEU A 127 -6.44 -11.11 16.47
CA LEU A 127 -7.74 -10.84 17.06
C LEU A 127 -8.24 -12.16 17.68
N ASP A 128 -7.85 -12.45 18.90
CA ASP A 128 -8.38 -13.55 19.68
C ASP A 128 -9.28 -13.02 20.80
N ALA A 129 -9.93 -13.93 21.54
CA ALA A 129 -10.78 -13.54 22.65
C ALA A 129 -10.04 -12.67 23.67
N ALA A 130 -8.75 -12.94 23.92
CA ALA A 130 -7.94 -12.16 24.84
C ALA A 130 -7.67 -10.73 24.32
N TRP A 131 -7.49 -10.57 23.01
CA TRP A 131 -7.39 -9.25 22.39
C TRP A 131 -8.71 -8.48 22.52
N LEU A 132 -9.85 -9.13 22.24
CA LEU A 132 -11.17 -8.51 22.39
C LEU A 132 -11.46 -8.12 23.85
N GLU A 133 -11.06 -8.91 24.83
CA GLU A 133 -11.16 -8.53 26.23
C GLU A 133 -10.29 -7.31 26.58
N LYS A 134 -9.06 -7.26 26.05
CA LYS A 134 -8.11 -6.20 26.35
C LYS A 134 -8.38 -4.89 25.61
N HIS A 135 -8.87 -4.96 24.38
CA HIS A 135 -9.00 -3.82 23.48
C HIS A 135 -10.44 -3.55 23.06
N GLY A 136 -11.37 -4.49 23.24
CA GLY A 136 -12.78 -4.32 22.88
C GLY A 136 -13.50 -3.28 23.73
N ALA A 137 -12.99 -2.95 24.91
CA ALA A 137 -13.48 -1.83 25.72
C ALA A 137 -13.08 -0.45 25.17
N ARG A 138 -12.16 -0.38 24.19
CA ARG A 138 -11.89 0.89 23.50
C ARG A 138 -13.13 1.28 22.72
N THR A 139 -13.59 2.49 22.99
CA THR A 139 -14.71 3.09 22.30
C THR A 139 -14.22 3.76 21.02
N LEU A 140 -15.03 3.69 19.96
CA LEU A 140 -14.83 4.42 18.73
C LEU A 140 -15.95 5.44 18.53
N GLU A 141 -15.57 6.54 17.92
CA GLU A 141 -16.49 7.57 17.43
C GLU A 141 -16.26 7.67 15.94
N ALA A 142 -17.32 7.43 15.17
CA ALA A 142 -17.26 7.38 13.73
C ALA A 142 -18.62 7.73 13.13
N ASN A 143 -18.59 8.36 11.97
CA ASN A 143 -19.78 8.68 11.20
C ASN A 143 -19.53 8.25 9.75
N PHE A 144 -20.31 7.27 9.30
CA PHE A 144 -20.28 6.67 7.97
C PHE A 144 -21.61 6.96 7.28
N PRO A 145 -21.78 8.13 6.66
CA PRO A 145 -22.94 8.41 5.83
C PRO A 145 -22.72 7.83 4.42
N ASP A 146 -23.57 6.88 4.02
CA ASP A 146 -23.55 6.24 2.70
C ASP A 146 -22.16 5.74 2.26
N THR A 147 -21.40 5.18 3.20
CA THR A 147 -20.02 4.76 3.00
C THR A 147 -19.97 3.29 2.59
N ALA A 148 -19.14 2.92 1.62
CA ALA A 148 -18.99 1.52 1.22
C ALA A 148 -18.41 0.68 2.38
N LEU A 149 -18.86 -0.58 2.51
CA LEU A 149 -18.39 -1.48 3.55
C LEU A 149 -16.88 -1.75 3.44
N SER A 150 -16.33 -1.74 2.22
CA SER A 150 -14.88 -1.77 1.97
C SER A 150 -14.13 -0.67 2.73
N ASP A 151 -14.61 0.56 2.64
CA ASP A 151 -13.95 1.73 3.22
C ASP A 151 -14.05 1.69 4.76
N VAL A 152 -15.17 1.16 5.27
CA VAL A 152 -15.34 0.93 6.72
C VAL A 152 -14.37 -0.15 7.22
N ALA A 153 -14.16 -1.20 6.43
CA ALA A 153 -13.19 -2.26 6.73
C ALA A 153 -11.73 -1.72 6.74
N GLU A 154 -11.38 -0.86 5.77
CA GLU A 154 -10.10 -0.16 5.74
C GLU A 154 -9.92 0.78 6.95
N PHE A 155 -10.97 1.52 7.31
CA PHE A 155 -10.96 2.35 8.52
C PHE A 155 -10.68 1.54 9.78
N LEU A 156 -11.31 0.37 9.94
CA LEU A 156 -11.05 -0.54 11.07
C LEU A 156 -9.59 -1.03 11.09
N GLN A 157 -9.05 -1.33 9.92
CA GLN A 157 -7.65 -1.73 9.78
C GLN A 157 -6.70 -0.59 10.17
N ALA A 158 -6.98 0.64 9.73
CA ALA A 158 -6.16 1.80 10.07
C ALA A 158 -6.22 2.14 11.57
N LEU A 159 -7.41 2.11 12.17
CA LEU A 159 -7.62 2.55 13.56
C LEU A 159 -7.17 1.51 14.59
N PHE A 160 -7.44 0.23 14.34
CA PHE A 160 -7.22 -0.85 15.30
C PHE A 160 -6.16 -1.87 14.86
N GLY A 161 -5.65 -1.79 13.63
CA GLY A 161 -4.74 -2.79 13.07
C GLY A 161 -5.41 -4.14 12.80
N VAL A 162 -6.74 -4.15 12.70
CA VAL A 162 -7.55 -5.36 12.54
C VAL A 162 -7.73 -5.65 11.06
N GLN A 163 -7.39 -6.87 10.63
CA GLN A 163 -7.74 -7.28 9.27
C GLN A 163 -9.22 -7.61 9.19
N CYS A 164 -9.87 -7.06 8.19
CA CYS A 164 -11.24 -7.35 7.85
C CYS A 164 -11.26 -8.01 6.46
N THR A 165 -12.01 -9.09 6.33
CA THR A 165 -12.35 -9.71 5.06
C THR A 165 -13.85 -9.57 4.89
N VAL A 166 -14.25 -8.91 3.81
CA VAL A 166 -15.64 -8.66 3.45
C VAL A 166 -15.97 -9.56 2.27
N ASP A 167 -17.08 -10.29 2.35
CA ASP A 167 -17.60 -11.07 1.23
C ASP A 167 -17.88 -10.17 0.02
N ASP A 168 -17.56 -10.63 -1.19
CA ASP A 168 -17.70 -9.86 -2.43
C ASP A 168 -19.13 -9.32 -2.63
N ALA A 169 -20.15 -10.04 -2.14
CA ALA A 169 -21.55 -9.61 -2.23
C ALA A 169 -21.88 -8.38 -1.36
N LEU A 170 -21.01 -8.03 -0.42
CA LEU A 170 -21.20 -6.98 0.57
C LEU A 170 -20.24 -5.80 0.41
N LEU A 171 -19.22 -5.89 -0.47
CA LEU A 171 -18.18 -4.85 -0.61
C LEU A 171 -18.76 -3.44 -0.80
N ASP A 172 -19.73 -3.32 -1.70
CA ASP A 172 -20.38 -2.05 -2.05
C ASP A 172 -21.63 -1.75 -1.21
N ALA A 173 -21.90 -2.54 -0.14
CA ALA A 173 -23.08 -2.33 0.68
C ALA A 173 -22.98 -0.98 1.42
N PRO A 174 -24.00 -0.10 1.29
CA PRO A 174 -23.94 1.22 1.88
C PRO A 174 -24.14 1.14 3.39
N VAL A 175 -23.17 1.67 4.12
CA VAL A 175 -23.17 1.82 5.57
C VAL A 175 -23.64 3.22 5.92
N ASN A 176 -24.63 3.30 6.81
CA ASN A 176 -25.23 4.53 7.30
C ASN A 176 -25.26 4.48 8.84
N LEU A 177 -24.10 4.70 9.47
CA LEU A 177 -23.94 4.61 10.92
C LEU A 177 -23.30 5.87 11.49
N SER A 178 -23.93 6.42 12.53
CA SER A 178 -23.35 7.47 13.36
C SER A 178 -23.21 6.93 14.78
N LEU A 179 -21.98 6.84 15.26
CA LEU A 179 -21.64 6.18 16.51
C LEU A 179 -20.84 7.13 17.39
N SER A 180 -21.24 7.24 18.64
CA SER A 180 -20.52 8.01 19.66
C SER A 180 -20.12 7.07 20.78
N ALA A 181 -18.81 6.93 20.97
CA ALA A 181 -18.19 6.13 22.01
C ALA A 181 -18.69 4.66 22.10
N VAL A 182 -18.70 3.95 20.96
CA VAL A 182 -19.20 2.56 20.90
C VAL A 182 -18.04 1.55 20.98
N PRO A 183 -18.11 0.51 21.82
CA PRO A 183 -17.12 -0.57 21.85
C PRO A 183 -16.98 -1.29 20.51
N LEU A 184 -15.78 -1.71 20.13
CA LEU A 184 -15.55 -2.39 18.85
C LEU A 184 -16.46 -3.61 18.61
N PRO A 185 -16.71 -4.52 19.58
CA PRO A 185 -17.62 -5.65 19.36
C PRO A 185 -19.05 -5.19 19.06
N THR A 186 -19.53 -4.16 19.75
CA THR A 186 -20.84 -3.57 19.52
C THR A 186 -20.91 -2.93 18.14
N PHE A 187 -19.83 -2.25 17.72
CA PHE A 187 -19.74 -1.69 16.38
C PHE A 187 -19.81 -2.77 15.30
N LEU A 188 -19.05 -3.86 15.42
CA LEU A 188 -19.06 -4.96 14.44
C LEU A 188 -20.45 -5.58 14.33
N THR A 189 -21.17 -5.72 15.46
CA THR A 189 -22.56 -6.19 15.46
C THR A 189 -23.48 -5.21 14.75
N LEU A 190 -23.43 -3.91 15.05
CA LEU A 190 -24.27 -2.90 14.39
C LEU A 190 -23.99 -2.80 12.89
N LEU A 191 -22.71 -2.89 12.51
CA LEU A 191 -22.26 -2.90 11.12
C LEU A 191 -22.83 -4.10 10.38
N ALA A 192 -22.67 -5.30 10.95
CA ALA A 192 -23.18 -6.54 10.36
C ALA A 192 -24.71 -6.53 10.24
N GLU A 193 -25.43 -6.10 11.29
CA GLU A 193 -26.89 -6.00 11.27
C GLU A 193 -27.39 -5.04 10.18
N GLN A 194 -26.72 -3.90 9.99
CA GLN A 194 -27.11 -2.94 8.97
C GLN A 194 -27.01 -3.50 7.54
N VAL A 195 -25.93 -4.23 7.24
CA VAL A 195 -25.69 -4.77 5.90
C VAL A 195 -26.30 -6.18 5.69
N GLY A 196 -27.06 -6.69 6.66
CA GLY A 196 -27.62 -8.05 6.60
C GLY A 196 -26.55 -9.14 6.63
N ALA A 197 -25.43 -8.88 7.29
CA ALA A 197 -24.30 -9.78 7.45
C ALA A 197 -24.27 -10.40 8.84
N SER A 198 -23.40 -11.40 8.98
CA SER A 198 -22.89 -11.91 10.23
C SER A 198 -21.39 -11.67 10.28
N TRP A 199 -20.84 -11.44 11.47
CA TRP A 199 -19.40 -11.30 11.65
C TRP A 199 -18.86 -12.43 12.51
N SER A 200 -17.64 -12.87 12.19
CA SER A 200 -16.91 -13.85 12.99
C SER A 200 -15.43 -13.56 12.96
N VAL A 201 -14.68 -14.13 13.91
CA VAL A 201 -13.23 -13.97 13.96
C VAL A 201 -12.58 -15.32 13.71
N GLN A 202 -11.79 -15.43 12.65
CA GLN A 202 -11.06 -16.65 12.30
C GLN A 202 -9.60 -16.27 12.05
N ASP A 203 -8.68 -16.95 12.74
CA ASP A 203 -7.24 -16.73 12.66
C ASP A 203 -6.79 -15.26 12.90
N GLY A 204 -7.57 -14.52 13.68
CA GLY A 204 -7.30 -13.11 13.97
C GLY A 204 -7.74 -12.12 12.89
N VAL A 205 -8.58 -12.57 11.95
CA VAL A 205 -9.21 -11.76 10.91
C VAL A 205 -10.71 -11.69 11.19
N VAL A 206 -11.30 -10.50 11.08
CA VAL A 206 -12.75 -10.31 11.12
C VAL A 206 -13.31 -10.66 9.74
N HIS A 207 -14.22 -11.62 9.70
CA HIS A 207 -14.92 -12.01 8.48
C HIS A 207 -16.35 -11.48 8.55
N LEU A 208 -16.74 -10.69 7.55
CA LEU A 208 -18.11 -10.22 7.33
C LEU A 208 -18.71 -10.98 6.15
N ALA A 209 -19.73 -11.78 6.39
CA ALA A 209 -20.39 -12.62 5.39
C ALA A 209 -21.91 -12.52 5.49
N PRO A 210 -22.68 -12.68 4.39
CA PRO A 210 -24.14 -12.60 4.41
C PRO A 210 -24.75 -13.49 5.51
N ALA A 211 -25.72 -12.97 6.25
CA ALA A 211 -26.45 -13.75 7.23
C ALA A 211 -27.22 -14.87 6.53
N LYS A 212 -27.10 -16.11 7.03
CA LYS A 212 -27.83 -17.27 6.52
C LYS A 212 -29.27 -17.30 7.01
#